data_AF-A0A1R0GZQ3-F1
#
_entry.id   AF-A0A1R0GZQ3-F1
#
_cell.length_a   1.000
_cell.length_b   1.000
_cell.length_c   1.000
_cell.angle_alpha   90.00
_cell.angle_beta   90.00
_cell.angle_gamma   90.00
#
_symmetry.space_group_name_H-M   'P 1'
#
loop_
_entity.id
_entity.type
_entity.pdbx_description
1 polymer ?
#
loop_
_entity_poly.entity_id
_entity_poly.type
_entity_poly.pdbx_seq_one_letter_code
_entity_poly.pdbx_strand_id
1 'polypeptide(L)'
;MEQIENAVRCALDPSANQQIKKQAIDFCEEIKNSDNGWKECLTLFVSNPRRSQESRLFSLQVLENKIQKSFLLEIDPDLLLIKQDLMNYVSNVYSTELYNSEPSFIINKLSHCISILFLATFPNGWPSFFQDMLSLTAIDYNSTLDPSKETNPVAFLDSKFSAANLNLTDFFLRILLAIDEEMVNPIVPRGKSEIDRNTFVHNGGTTF
;
A
#
# COMPACT_ATOMS: atom_id res chain seq x y z
N MET A 1 -11.69 -10.73 -14.22
CA MET A 1 -11.54 -11.31 -12.86
C MET A 1 -11.28 -12.82 -12.85
N GLU A 2 -12.23 -13.69 -13.23
CA GLU A 2 -12.03 -15.16 -13.19
C GLU A 2 -10.88 -15.66 -14.08
N GLN A 3 -10.64 -15.00 -15.22
CA GLN A 3 -9.53 -15.34 -16.11
C GLN A 3 -8.16 -15.08 -15.44
N ILE A 4 -8.01 -13.97 -14.72
CA ILE A 4 -6.78 -13.64 -13.96
C ILE A 4 -6.56 -14.68 -12.86
N GLU A 5 -7.60 -15.01 -12.10
CA GLU A 5 -7.52 -15.99 -11.01
C GLU A 5 -7.15 -17.39 -11.53
N ASN A 6 -7.73 -17.80 -12.66
CA ASN A 6 -7.37 -19.07 -13.32
C ASN A 6 -5.93 -19.06 -13.86
N ALA A 7 -5.49 -17.96 -14.47
CA ALA A 7 -4.13 -17.83 -14.98
C ALA A 7 -3.11 -17.90 -13.85
N VAL A 8 -3.32 -17.13 -12.77
CA VAL A 8 -2.44 -17.15 -11.59
C VAL A 8 -2.38 -18.57 -10.98
N ARG A 9 -3.53 -19.23 -10.84
CA ARG A 9 -3.59 -20.62 -10.35
C ARG A 9 -2.79 -21.58 -11.24
N CYS A 10 -2.98 -21.52 -12.56
CA CYS A 10 -2.25 -22.36 -13.51
C CYS A 10 -0.74 -22.07 -13.54
N ALA A 11 -0.34 -20.81 -13.38
CA ALA A 11 1.07 -20.41 -13.35
C ALA A 11 1.79 -20.95 -12.10
N LEU A 12 1.08 -21.07 -10.97
CA LEU A 12 1.65 -21.55 -9.71
C LEU A 12 1.53 -23.07 -9.52
N ASP A 13 0.65 -23.74 -10.26
CA ASP A 13 0.47 -25.18 -10.18
C ASP A 13 1.74 -25.93 -10.66
N PRO A 14 2.38 -26.76 -9.79
CA PRO A 14 3.54 -27.56 -10.16
C PRO A 14 3.18 -28.77 -11.03
N SER A 15 1.92 -29.20 -11.03
CA SER A 15 1.40 -30.34 -11.79
C SER A 15 0.82 -29.95 -13.15
N ALA A 16 0.66 -28.65 -13.41
CA ALA A 16 0.14 -28.15 -14.67
C ALA A 16 1.04 -28.54 -15.85
N ASN A 17 0.39 -28.86 -16.98
CA ASN A 17 1.08 -29.08 -18.25
C ASN A 17 1.96 -27.87 -18.60
N GLN A 18 3.22 -28.12 -19.00
CA GLN A 18 4.21 -27.07 -19.26
C GLN A 18 3.74 -26.02 -20.28
N GLN A 19 2.97 -26.41 -21.30
CA GLN A 19 2.44 -25.50 -22.29
C GLN A 19 1.34 -24.59 -21.71
N ILE A 20 0.43 -25.16 -20.91
CA ILE A 20 -0.63 -24.40 -20.23
C ILE A 20 -0.01 -23.44 -19.21
N LYS A 21 1.00 -23.91 -18.46
CA LYS A 21 1.74 -23.09 -17.50
C LYS A 21 2.42 -21.91 -18.18
N LYS A 22 3.06 -22.13 -19.33
CA LYS A 22 3.67 -21.06 -20.13
C LYS A 22 2.63 -20.03 -20.58
N GLN A 23 1.51 -20.48 -21.14
CA GLN A 23 0.42 -19.59 -21.57
C GLN A 23 -0.13 -18.75 -20.41
N ALA A 24 -0.26 -19.35 -19.22
CA ALA A 24 -0.73 -18.66 -18.03
C ALA A 24 0.27 -17.58 -17.56
N ILE A 25 1.58 -17.86 -17.61
CA ILE A 25 2.63 -16.89 -17.29
C ILE A 25 2.62 -15.74 -18.32
N ASP A 26 2.56 -16.06 -19.61
CA ASP A 26 2.54 -15.07 -20.69
C ASP A 26 1.34 -14.13 -20.52
N PHE A 27 0.14 -14.67 -20.22
CA PHE A 27 -1.04 -13.87 -19.93
C PHE A 27 -0.88 -12.97 -18.69
N CYS A 28 -0.26 -13.46 -17.61
CA CYS A 28 -0.01 -12.64 -16.42
C CYS A 28 0.93 -11.46 -16.73
N GLU A 29 1.96 -11.68 -17.56
CA GLU A 29 2.85 -10.61 -18.01
C GLU A 29 2.16 -9.62 -18.96
N GLU A 30 1.25 -10.08 -19.81
CA GLU A 30 0.41 -9.20 -20.64
C GLU A 30 -0.47 -8.28 -19.78
N ILE A 31 -1.13 -8.82 -18.75
CA ILE A 31 -1.94 -8.03 -17.81
C ILE A 31 -1.08 -7.00 -17.08
N LYS A 32 0.11 -7.39 -16.61
CA LYS A 32 1.02 -6.49 -15.89
C LYS A 32 1.52 -5.33 -16.76
N ASN A 33 1.68 -5.55 -18.07
CA ASN A 33 2.18 -4.54 -19.00
C ASN A 33 1.08 -3.77 -19.75
N SER A 34 -0.18 -4.18 -19.60
CA SER A 34 -1.34 -3.51 -20.19
C SER A 34 -1.64 -2.17 -19.50
N ASP A 35 -2.07 -1.17 -20.28
CA ASP A 35 -2.48 0.16 -19.79
C ASP A 35 -3.65 0.09 -18.79
N ASN A 36 -4.50 -0.93 -18.90
CA ASN A 36 -5.70 -1.09 -18.07
C ASN A 36 -5.66 -2.34 -17.16
N GLY A 37 -4.62 -3.18 -17.23
CA GLY A 37 -4.55 -4.40 -16.42
C GLY A 37 -4.56 -4.12 -14.91
N TRP A 38 -4.00 -2.98 -14.49
CA TRP A 38 -4.06 -2.52 -13.10
C TRP A 38 -5.48 -2.28 -12.59
N LYS A 39 -6.44 -1.85 -13.44
CA LYS A 39 -7.83 -1.62 -13.05
C LYS A 39 -8.54 -2.92 -12.70
N GLU A 40 -8.30 -3.96 -13.50
CA GLU A 40 -8.83 -5.30 -13.24
C GLU A 40 -8.23 -5.90 -11.96
N CYS A 41 -6.92 -5.71 -11.76
CA CYS A 41 -6.24 -6.14 -10.54
C CYS A 41 -6.70 -5.37 -9.29
N LEU A 42 -6.94 -4.06 -9.40
CA LEU A 42 -7.52 -3.26 -8.31
C LEU A 42 -8.89 -3.81 -7.91
N THR A 43 -9.77 -3.99 -8.90
CA THR A 43 -11.12 -4.54 -8.71
C THR A 43 -11.06 -5.94 -8.09
N LEU A 44 -10.13 -6.79 -8.53
CA LEU A 44 -9.92 -8.12 -7.98
C LEU A 44 -9.50 -8.04 -6.51
N PHE A 45 -8.52 -7.20 -6.18
CA PHE A 45 -7.99 -7.07 -4.83
C PHE A 45 -9.03 -6.62 -3.81
N VAL A 46 -9.84 -5.61 -4.16
CA VAL A 46 -10.85 -5.03 -3.25
C VAL A 46 -12.19 -5.77 -3.25
N SER A 47 -12.31 -6.85 -4.03
CA SER A 47 -13.57 -7.59 -4.16
C SER A 47 -13.99 -8.29 -2.87
N ASN A 48 -15.32 -8.38 -2.68
CA ASN A 48 -15.97 -9.09 -1.58
C ASN A 48 -17.00 -10.08 -2.17
N PRO A 49 -16.88 -11.40 -1.93
CA PRO A 49 -15.90 -12.08 -1.08
C PRO A 49 -14.45 -11.98 -1.59
N ARG A 50 -13.49 -12.01 -0.65
CA ARG A 50 -12.04 -11.95 -0.96
C ARG A 50 -11.64 -13.11 -1.89
N ARG A 51 -10.87 -12.79 -2.94
CA ARG A 51 -10.30 -13.79 -3.87
C ARG A 51 -9.14 -14.57 -3.25
N SER A 52 -8.64 -15.55 -3.99
CA SER A 52 -7.46 -16.33 -3.63
C SER A 52 -6.27 -15.43 -3.24
N GLN A 53 -5.46 -15.91 -2.30
CA GLN A 53 -4.31 -15.14 -1.79
C GLN A 53 -3.30 -14.86 -2.90
N GLU A 54 -3.10 -15.83 -3.79
CA GLU A 54 -2.20 -15.75 -4.94
C GLU A 54 -2.66 -14.66 -5.92
N SER A 55 -3.96 -14.61 -6.22
CA SER A 55 -4.53 -13.63 -7.14
C SER A 55 -4.47 -12.22 -6.57
N ARG A 56 -4.65 -12.08 -5.26
CA ARG A 56 -4.51 -10.80 -4.55
C ARG A 56 -3.05 -10.35 -4.48
N LEU A 57 -2.12 -11.27 -4.25
CA LEU A 57 -0.69 -10.98 -4.29
C LEU A 57 -0.26 -10.52 -5.70
N PHE A 58 -0.68 -11.24 -6.74
CA PHE A 58 -0.45 -10.85 -8.13
C PHE A 58 -1.04 -9.48 -8.43
N SER A 59 -2.27 -9.22 -7.96
CA SER A 59 -2.91 -7.91 -8.16
C SER A 59 -2.12 -6.77 -7.55
N LEU A 60 -1.59 -6.94 -6.33
CA LEU A 60 -0.70 -5.95 -5.71
C LEU A 60 0.60 -5.77 -6.52
N GLN A 61 1.18 -6.83 -7.08
CA GLN A 61 2.37 -6.70 -7.95
C GLN A 61 2.09 -5.88 -9.22
N VAL A 62 0.90 -6.03 -9.81
CA VAL A 62 0.48 -5.23 -10.98
C VAL A 62 0.27 -3.76 -10.59
N LEU A 63 -0.37 -3.50 -9.45
CA LEU A 63 -0.56 -2.14 -8.94
C LEU A 63 0.77 -1.45 -8.67
N GLU A 64 1.71 -2.13 -8.01
CA GLU A 64 3.04 -1.58 -7.77
C GLU A 64 3.77 -1.27 -9.08
N ASN A 65 3.66 -2.13 -10.09
CA ASN A 65 4.25 -1.89 -11.40
C ASN A 65 3.70 -0.62 -12.07
N LYS A 66 2.39 -0.40 -11.98
CA LYS A 66 1.74 0.84 -12.47
C LYS A 66 2.26 2.06 -11.69
N ILE A 67 2.31 2.01 -10.36
CA ILE A 67 2.80 3.11 -9.52
C ILE A 67 4.25 3.48 -9.87
N GLN A 68 5.12 2.48 -10.03
CA GLN A 68 6.53 2.70 -10.38
C GLN A 68 6.72 3.30 -11.78
N LYS A 69 5.88 2.92 -12.75
CA LYS A 69 5.90 3.48 -14.11
C LYS A 69 5.38 4.93 -14.17
N SER A 70 4.47 5.30 -13.28
CA SER A 70 3.86 6.63 -13.23
C SER A 70 4.72 7.71 -12.55
N PHE A 71 6.00 7.42 -12.25
CA PHE A 71 6.91 8.36 -11.60
C PHE A 71 7.40 9.45 -12.58
N LEU A 72 6.48 10.34 -12.96
CA LEU A 72 6.70 11.48 -13.84
C LEU A 72 6.44 12.80 -13.09
N LEU A 73 6.84 13.93 -13.68
CA LEU A 73 6.71 15.27 -13.08
C LEU A 73 5.26 15.70 -12.80
N GLU A 74 4.28 15.09 -13.47
CA GLU A 74 2.86 15.36 -13.30
C GLU A 74 2.16 14.20 -12.59
N ILE A 75 1.21 14.52 -11.70
CA ILE A 75 0.45 13.51 -10.96
C ILE A 75 -0.45 12.75 -11.93
N ASP A 76 -0.20 11.46 -12.07
CA ASP A 76 -1.08 10.56 -12.81
C ASP A 76 -2.42 10.40 -12.05
N PRO A 77 -3.57 10.80 -12.65
CA PRO A 77 -4.88 10.69 -12.01
C PRO A 77 -5.26 9.25 -11.66
N ASP A 78 -4.69 8.25 -12.34
CA ASP A 78 -4.91 6.84 -12.02
C ASP A 78 -4.39 6.51 -10.60
N LEU A 79 -3.30 7.16 -10.15
CA LEU A 79 -2.77 6.95 -8.80
C LEU A 79 -3.73 7.44 -7.72
N LEU A 80 -4.52 8.48 -8.01
CA LEU A 80 -5.54 8.97 -7.09
C LEU A 80 -6.74 8.01 -6.98
N LEU A 81 -7.07 7.30 -8.07
CA LEU A 81 -8.06 6.22 -8.05
C LEU A 81 -7.56 5.02 -7.24
N ILE A 82 -6.31 4.60 -7.47
CA ILE A 82 -5.68 3.52 -6.69
C ILE A 82 -5.69 3.88 -5.20
N LYS A 83 -5.30 5.12 -4.86
CA LYS A 83 -5.36 5.64 -3.47
C LYS A 83 -6.76 5.48 -2.89
N GLN A 84 -7.77 6.00 -3.57
CA GLN A 84 -9.14 6.00 -3.08
C GLN A 84 -9.62 4.58 -2.76
N ASP A 85 -9.46 3.64 -3.70
CA ASP A 85 -9.97 2.29 -3.54
C ASP A 85 -9.19 1.47 -2.51
N LEU A 86 -7.86 1.61 -2.45
CA LEU A 86 -7.06 0.93 -1.43
C LEU A 86 -7.35 1.47 -0.03
N MET A 87 -7.51 2.79 0.13
CA MET A 87 -7.82 3.38 1.43
C MET A 87 -9.23 3.03 1.90
N ASN A 88 -10.20 2.99 0.98
CA ASN A 88 -11.54 2.49 1.27
C ASN A 88 -11.50 1.02 1.69
N TYR A 89 -10.72 0.18 1.00
CA TYR A 89 -10.55 -1.22 1.36
C TYR A 89 -9.93 -1.37 2.76
N VAL A 90 -8.85 -0.65 3.07
CA VAL A 90 -8.18 -0.68 4.38
C VAL A 90 -9.14 -0.26 5.48
N SER A 91 -9.84 0.88 5.31
CA SER A 91 -10.80 1.38 6.29
C SER A 91 -11.92 0.38 6.58
N ASN A 92 -12.41 -0.34 5.56
CA ASN A 92 -13.55 -1.25 5.71
C ASN A 92 -13.15 -2.66 6.17
N VAL A 93 -11.99 -3.16 5.74
CA VAL A 93 -11.59 -4.54 6.01
C VAL A 93 -10.62 -4.62 7.19
N TYR A 94 -9.63 -3.75 7.25
CA TYR A 94 -8.56 -3.84 8.26
C TYR A 94 -8.96 -3.22 9.61
N SER A 95 -10.05 -2.44 9.65
CA SER A 95 -10.66 -2.00 10.91
C SER A 95 -11.36 -3.13 11.68
N THR A 96 -11.59 -4.29 11.04
CA THR A 96 -12.38 -5.41 11.58
C THR A 96 -11.49 -6.62 11.94
N GLU A 97 -12.10 -7.67 12.50
CA GLU A 97 -11.43 -8.94 12.79
C GLU A 97 -10.86 -9.64 11.54
N LEU A 98 -11.29 -9.25 10.33
CA LEU A 98 -10.76 -9.79 9.08
C LEU A 98 -9.26 -9.52 8.93
N TYR A 99 -8.73 -8.45 9.54
CA TYR A 99 -7.29 -8.18 9.59
C TYR A 99 -6.50 -9.34 10.18
N ASN A 100 -6.97 -9.89 11.30
CA ASN A 100 -6.30 -10.96 12.03
C ASN A 100 -6.28 -12.29 11.26
N SER A 101 -7.20 -12.45 10.30
CA SER A 101 -7.26 -13.60 9.39
C SER A 101 -6.44 -13.42 8.11
N GLU A 102 -5.95 -12.20 7.85
CA GLU A 102 -5.22 -11.87 6.63
C GLU A 102 -3.78 -12.41 6.72
N PRO A 103 -3.28 -13.13 5.70
CA PRO A 103 -1.90 -13.60 5.70
C PRO A 103 -0.92 -12.43 5.76
N SER A 104 0.12 -12.54 6.61
CA SER A 104 1.08 -11.45 6.82
C SER A 104 1.77 -11.01 5.53
N PHE A 105 1.97 -11.91 4.56
CA PHE A 105 2.57 -11.54 3.28
C PHE A 105 1.67 -10.61 2.44
N ILE A 106 0.35 -10.73 2.55
CA ILE A 106 -0.60 -9.80 1.90
C ILE A 106 -0.58 -8.45 2.60
N ILE A 107 -0.60 -8.43 3.94
CA ILE A 107 -0.53 -7.20 4.74
C ILE A 107 0.75 -6.44 4.41
N ASN A 108 1.90 -7.13 4.42
CA ASN A 108 3.19 -6.53 4.11
C ASN A 108 3.24 -6.02 2.66
N LYS A 109 2.70 -6.78 1.71
CA LYS A 109 2.67 -6.37 0.31
C LYS A 109 1.78 -5.14 0.10
N LEU A 110 0.61 -5.08 0.75
CA LEU A 110 -0.26 -3.90 0.67
C LEU A 110 0.39 -2.70 1.36
N SER A 111 1.08 -2.90 2.49
CA SER A 111 1.81 -1.84 3.20
C SER A 111 2.87 -1.21 2.29
N HIS A 112 3.65 -2.04 1.61
CA HIS A 112 4.64 -1.60 0.62
C HIS A 112 3.99 -0.94 -0.61
N CYS A 113 2.89 -1.47 -1.12
CA CYS A 113 2.15 -0.84 -2.22
C CYS A 113 1.67 0.57 -1.84
N ILE A 114 1.19 0.78 -0.61
CA ILE A 114 0.79 2.10 -0.11
C ILE A 114 2.02 3.01 0.13
N SER A 115 3.15 2.49 0.59
CA SER A 115 4.37 3.30 0.79
C SER A 115 4.89 3.86 -0.53
N ILE A 116 4.97 3.05 -1.59
CA ILE A 116 5.41 3.54 -2.90
C ILE A 116 4.36 4.47 -3.55
N LEU A 117 3.06 4.25 -3.27
CA LEU A 117 2.00 5.16 -3.72
C LEU A 117 2.13 6.53 -3.04
N PHE A 118 2.42 6.55 -1.74
CA PHE A 118 2.77 7.77 -1.02
C PHE A 118 3.97 8.47 -1.66
N LEU A 119 5.06 7.76 -1.92
CA LEU A 119 6.26 8.34 -2.54
C LEU A 119 6.01 8.87 -3.96
N ALA A 120 5.07 8.27 -4.71
CA ALA A 120 4.71 8.72 -6.05
C ALA A 120 3.74 9.91 -6.06
N THR A 121 3.03 10.16 -4.96
CA THR A 121 1.96 11.18 -4.90
C THR A 121 2.26 12.32 -3.92
N PHE A 122 3.15 12.14 -2.95
CA PHE A 122 3.51 13.18 -1.99
C PHE A 122 4.55 14.16 -2.59
N PRO A 123 4.43 15.48 -2.33
CA PRO A 123 3.40 16.15 -1.53
C PRO A 123 2.18 16.59 -2.34
N ASN A 124 2.24 16.60 -3.66
CA ASN A 124 1.25 17.34 -4.46
C ASN A 124 -0.10 16.59 -4.63
N GLY A 125 -0.08 15.27 -4.79
CA GLY A 125 -1.28 14.43 -4.97
C GLY A 125 -1.85 13.85 -3.68
N TRP A 126 -1.03 13.73 -2.63
CA TRP A 126 -1.48 13.27 -1.32
C TRP A 126 -0.80 13.99 -0.14
N PRO A 127 -0.99 15.31 0.01
CA PRO A 127 -0.36 16.09 1.08
C PRO A 127 -0.82 15.66 2.48
N SER A 128 -2.07 15.18 2.61
CA SER A 128 -2.70 14.79 3.86
C SER A 128 -2.33 13.38 4.34
N PHE A 129 -1.38 12.69 3.70
CA PHE A 129 -1.08 11.27 3.97
C PHE A 129 -1.02 10.90 5.46
N PHE A 130 -0.18 11.60 6.24
CA PHE A 130 -0.02 11.29 7.67
C PHE A 130 -1.28 11.58 8.49
N GLN A 131 -2.03 12.63 8.14
CA GLN A 131 -3.30 12.96 8.77
C GLN A 131 -4.34 11.88 8.48
N ASP A 132 -4.43 11.41 7.23
CA ASP A 132 -5.37 10.37 6.81
C ASP A 132 -5.03 9.04 7.50
N MET A 133 -3.75 8.67 7.58
CA MET A 133 -3.31 7.45 8.26
C MET A 133 -3.57 7.49 9.77
N LEU A 134 -3.29 8.60 10.44
CA LEU A 134 -3.60 8.73 11.87
C LEU A 134 -5.11 8.69 12.11
N SER A 135 -5.90 9.33 11.25
CA SER A 135 -7.36 9.29 11.32
C SER A 135 -7.91 7.86 11.20
N LEU A 136 -7.32 7.00 10.36
CA LEU A 136 -7.68 5.57 10.29
C LEU A 136 -7.48 4.85 11.63
N THR A 137 -6.41 5.17 12.34
CA THR A 137 -6.12 4.57 13.65
C THR A 137 -7.03 5.09 14.77
N ALA A 138 -7.96 6.02 14.49
CA ALA A 138 -8.75 6.75 15.48
C ALA A 138 -7.89 7.58 16.47
N ILE A 139 -6.68 7.95 16.06
CA ILE A 139 -5.80 8.86 16.80
C ILE A 139 -5.94 10.25 16.17
N ASP A 140 -6.32 11.24 16.97
CA ASP A 140 -6.44 12.62 16.48
C ASP A 140 -5.04 13.20 16.20
N TYR A 141 -4.81 13.59 14.94
CA TYR A 141 -3.58 14.23 14.47
C TYR A 141 -3.17 15.43 15.33
N ASN A 142 -4.14 16.27 15.72
CA ASN A 142 -3.89 17.50 16.50
C ASN A 142 -3.70 17.22 18.00
N SER A 143 -3.98 15.99 18.44
CA SER A 143 -3.95 15.62 19.86
C SER A 143 -2.58 15.17 20.37
N THR A 144 -1.58 15.10 19.50
CA THR A 144 -0.19 14.63 19.76
C THR A 144 0.68 15.61 20.56
N LEU A 145 0.08 16.58 21.24
CA LEU A 145 0.78 17.55 22.09
C LEU A 145 1.41 16.86 23.31
N ASP A 146 2.63 17.26 23.65
CA ASP A 146 3.37 16.74 24.81
C ASP A 146 2.54 16.83 26.10
N PRO A 147 2.60 15.82 26.98
CA PRO A 147 1.96 15.89 28.28
C PRO A 147 2.51 17.09 29.06
N SER A 148 1.62 17.83 29.74
CA SER A 148 2.08 18.84 30.68
C SER A 148 2.88 18.14 31.80
N LYS A 149 3.89 18.83 32.37
CA LYS A 149 4.81 18.25 33.38
C LYS A 149 4.13 17.65 34.61
N GLU A 150 2.84 17.92 34.82
CA GLU A 150 2.04 17.46 35.97
C GLU A 150 1.05 16.33 35.62
N THR A 151 0.97 15.90 34.35
CA THR A 151 0.00 14.88 33.95
C THR A 151 0.51 13.47 34.27
N ASN A 152 -0.34 12.65 34.90
CA ASN A 152 -0.05 11.22 35.06
C ASN A 152 0.12 10.57 33.66
N PRO A 153 1.27 9.96 33.35
CA PRO A 153 1.54 9.42 32.02
C PRO A 153 0.52 8.37 31.55
N VAL A 154 0.02 7.52 32.46
CA VAL A 154 -0.94 6.47 32.12
C VAL A 154 -2.29 7.07 31.75
N ALA A 155 -2.79 8.00 32.57
CA ALA A 155 -4.06 8.67 32.30
C ALA A 155 -4.00 9.51 31.02
N PHE A 156 -2.84 10.12 30.74
CA PHE A 156 -2.60 10.83 29.49
C PHE A 156 -2.68 9.88 28.29
N LEU A 157 -1.95 8.77 28.30
CA LEU A 157 -1.97 7.80 27.20
C LEU A 157 -3.36 7.19 27.00
N ASP A 158 -4.06 6.84 28.07
CA ASP A 158 -5.43 6.30 28.00
C ASP A 158 -6.39 7.31 27.37
N SER A 159 -6.29 8.59 27.73
CA SER A 159 -7.11 9.65 27.13
C SER A 159 -6.87 9.84 25.63
N LYS A 160 -5.70 9.45 25.11
CA LYS A 160 -5.30 9.65 23.72
C LYS A 160 -5.53 8.42 22.85
N PHE A 161 -5.31 7.23 23.41
CA PHE A 161 -5.20 5.99 22.64
C PHE A 161 -6.25 4.94 23.02
N SER A 162 -7.13 5.20 23.99
CA SER A 162 -8.20 4.24 24.37
C SER A 162 -9.14 3.89 23.21
N ALA A 163 -9.38 4.82 22.30
CA ALA A 163 -10.19 4.60 21.11
C ALA A 163 -9.40 4.05 19.90
N ALA A 164 -8.08 3.86 20.03
CA ALA A 164 -7.24 3.52 18.90
C ALA A 164 -7.58 2.13 18.33
N ASN A 165 -7.68 2.04 17.01
CA ASN A 165 -7.86 0.77 16.33
C ASN A 165 -6.51 0.06 16.18
N LEU A 166 -6.24 -0.93 17.03
CA LEU A 166 -4.95 -1.63 17.07
C LEU A 166 -4.56 -2.30 15.75
N ASN A 167 -5.53 -2.79 14.97
CA ASN A 167 -5.27 -3.42 13.67
C ASN A 167 -4.76 -2.39 12.66
N LEU A 168 -5.44 -1.24 12.59
CA LEU A 168 -5.02 -0.13 11.73
C LEU A 168 -3.73 0.51 12.23
N THR A 169 -3.48 0.53 13.54
CA THR A 169 -2.20 0.97 14.10
C THR A 169 -1.06 0.05 13.69
N ASP A 170 -1.20 -1.28 13.81
CA ASP A 170 -0.19 -2.23 13.31
C ASP A 170 0.05 -2.05 11.81
N PHE A 171 -1.01 -1.92 11.03
CA PHE A 171 -0.91 -1.70 9.59
C PHE A 171 -0.19 -0.38 9.25
N PHE A 172 -0.51 0.71 9.95
CA PHE A 172 0.16 2.00 9.74
C PHE A 172 1.65 1.93 10.09
N LEU A 173 2.01 1.27 11.20
CA LEU A 173 3.42 1.05 11.56
C LEU A 173 4.18 0.27 10.47
N ARG A 174 3.55 -0.74 9.84
CA ARG A 174 4.14 -1.45 8.70
C ARG A 174 4.36 -0.56 7.49
N ILE A 175 3.43 0.37 7.21
CA ILE A 175 3.61 1.36 6.14
C ILE A 175 4.80 2.27 6.45
N LEU A 176 4.94 2.76 7.69
CA LEU A 176 6.06 3.59 8.10
C LEU A 176 7.41 2.87 7.94
N LEU A 177 7.48 1.59 8.34
CA LEU A 177 8.67 0.76 8.13
C LEU A 177 8.99 0.60 6.64
N ALA A 178 7.98 0.35 5.81
CA ALA A 178 8.17 0.25 4.36
C ALA A 178 8.62 1.58 3.72
N ILE A 179 8.15 2.73 4.24
CA ILE A 179 8.64 4.06 3.80
C ILE A 179 10.12 4.23 4.17
N ASP A 180 10.51 3.86 5.39
CA ASP A 180 11.92 3.93 5.83
C ASP A 180 12.84 3.08 4.96
N GLU A 181 12.40 1.85 4.64
CA GLU A 181 13.12 0.95 3.73
C GLU A 181 13.30 1.58 2.33
N GLU A 182 12.25 2.19 1.78
CA GLU A 182 12.28 2.83 0.46
C GLU A 182 13.07 4.15 0.43
N MET A 183 13.10 4.89 1.54
CA MET A 183 13.71 6.22 1.59
C MET A 183 15.17 6.22 2.05
N VAL A 184 15.47 5.50 3.12
CA VAL A 184 16.69 5.71 3.92
C VAL A 184 17.64 4.51 3.85
N ASN A 185 17.14 3.30 3.60
CA ASN A 185 17.96 2.10 3.66
C ASN A 185 19.20 2.19 2.73
N PRO A 186 20.44 2.21 3.26
CA PRO A 186 21.65 2.41 2.47
C PRO A 186 22.05 1.18 1.65
N ILE A 187 21.47 0.01 1.95
CA ILE A 187 21.74 -1.25 1.25
C ILE A 187 20.95 -1.32 -0.05
N VAL A 188 19.83 -0.58 -0.15
CA VAL A 188 19.00 -0.53 -1.37
C VAL A 188 19.69 0.39 -2.39
N PRO A 189 20.18 -0.15 -3.52
CA PRO A 189 20.77 0.67 -4.57
C PRO A 189 19.68 1.51 -5.22
N ARG A 190 19.85 2.83 -5.24
CA ARG A 190 18.89 3.77 -5.82
C ARG A 190 19.48 4.48 -7.04
N GLY A 191 18.66 4.62 -8.07
CA GLY A 191 18.96 5.45 -9.23
C GLY A 191 18.90 6.94 -8.89
N LYS A 192 19.43 7.78 -9.78
CA LYS A 192 19.43 9.25 -9.60
C LYS A 192 18.02 9.81 -9.35
N SER A 193 17.04 9.38 -10.14
CA SER A 193 15.64 9.82 -10.01
C SER A 193 15.02 9.48 -8.66
N GLU A 194 15.38 8.34 -8.06
CA GLU A 194 14.89 7.91 -6.76
C GLU A 194 15.53 8.70 -5.62
N ILE A 195 16.83 9.03 -5.75
CA ILE A 195 17.52 9.90 -4.78
C ILE A 195 16.92 11.32 -4.81
N ASP A 196 16.71 11.86 -6.01
CA ASP A 196 16.10 13.19 -6.18
C ASP A 196 14.69 13.21 -5.58
N ARG A 197 13.88 12.17 -5.82
CA ARG A 197 12.56 11.98 -5.18
C ARG A 197 12.67 11.94 -3.66
N ASN A 198 13.52 11.09 -3.11
CA ASN A 198 13.60 10.88 -1.67
C ASN A 198 14.03 12.18 -0.96
N THR A 199 14.95 12.93 -1.57
CA THR A 199 15.37 14.26 -1.11
C THR A 199 14.21 15.25 -1.14
N PHE A 200 13.43 15.25 -2.23
CA PHE A 200 12.26 16.11 -2.39
C PHE A 200 11.15 15.80 -1.36
N VAL A 201 10.84 14.52 -1.13
CA VAL A 201 9.86 14.07 -0.11
C VAL A 201 10.35 14.45 1.28
N HIS A 202 11.63 14.20 1.60
CA HIS A 202 12.23 14.56 2.89
C HIS A 202 12.13 16.07 3.17
N ASN A 203 12.31 16.92 2.16
CA ASN A 203 12.23 18.37 2.30
C ASN A 203 10.80 18.92 2.19
N GLY A 204 9.78 18.06 2.19
CA GLY A 204 8.38 18.49 2.13
C GLY A 204 8.00 19.21 0.84
N GLY A 205 8.68 18.91 -0.27
CA GLY A 205 8.42 19.53 -1.57
C GLY A 205 9.13 20.86 -1.83
N THR A 206 10.09 21.26 -0.99
CA THR A 206 10.93 22.43 -1.26
C THR A 206 12.21 22.04 -2.01
N THR A 207 12.43 22.65 -3.17
CA THR A 207 13.72 22.63 -3.89
C THR A 207 14.53 23.84 -3.45
N PHE A 208 15.77 23.63 -2.96
CA PHE A 208 16.73 24.71 -2.68
C PHE A 208 17.27 25.34 -3.96
#